data_AF-A0AAD5Y4V9-F1
#
_entry.id   AF-A0AAD5Y4V9-F1
#
_cell.length_a   1.000
_cell.length_b   1.000
_cell.length_c   1.000
_cell.angle_alpha   90.00
_cell.angle_beta   90.00
_cell.angle_gamma   90.00
#
_symmetry.space_group_name_H-M   'P 1'
#
loop_
_entity.id
_entity.type
_entity.pdbx_description
1 polymer ?
#
loop_
_entity_poly.entity_id
_entity_poly.type
_entity_poly.pdbx_seq_one_letter_code
_entity_poly.pdbx_strand_id
1 'polypeptide(L)'
;MSYVQPNKWQPNLEIPAKYGASPVNLITLEIFPLKPSPISFKLESRYSIEKVLPRSFFGILYQLKVGHTFVFNLANPDIPNTFIQELTGMRQSTFVKIDTLVRVVGNAPGRYVPEQDIEHVMHRVRELKDGRKVVLADRVHEFLNWASNLYEISLCSLGDQSYVDMVAQILNQENQIIRGGVAYSARGEYLYLTQNGNLPNARRPPKDLNSLFAFYSNRSDDVPFVEPLILDDNATMWPMDQQDNIIVIREMVDSKVWNVALFPVVQQVLAFIHENYFKQLDIWNAADPSIRGLPPTSLTFYKEYMRKELSGKIAEISSSRI
;
A
#
# COMPACT_ATOMS: atom_id res chain seq x y z
N MET A 1 -24.68 6.62 -37.19
CA MET A 1 -23.52 6.72 -36.27
C MET A 1 -22.52 5.65 -36.69
N SER A 2 -21.30 6.03 -37.07
CA SER A 2 -20.26 5.06 -37.45
C SER A 2 -19.70 4.40 -36.19
N TYR A 3 -19.83 3.07 -36.11
CA TYR A 3 -19.18 2.28 -35.07
C TYR A 3 -17.66 2.37 -35.25
N VAL A 4 -16.99 3.00 -34.29
CA VAL A 4 -15.52 3.04 -34.28
C VAL A 4 -15.04 1.67 -33.80
N GLN A 5 -14.20 1.02 -34.61
CA GLN A 5 -13.55 -0.21 -34.21
C GLN A 5 -12.58 0.09 -33.05
N PRO A 6 -12.59 -0.67 -31.94
CA PRO A 6 -11.76 -0.38 -30.76
C PRO A 6 -10.29 -0.10 -31.09
N ASN A 7 -9.69 -0.94 -31.93
CA ASN A 7 -8.29 -0.82 -32.36
C ASN A 7 -7.98 0.35 -33.30
N LYS A 8 -8.99 1.07 -33.79
CA LYS A 8 -8.82 2.24 -34.69
C LYS A 8 -8.95 3.57 -33.97
N TRP A 9 -9.39 3.57 -32.70
CA TRP A 9 -9.48 4.79 -31.91
C TRP A 9 -8.19 4.99 -31.11
N GLN A 10 -7.44 6.03 -31.49
CA GLN A 10 -6.19 6.39 -30.84
C GLN A 10 -6.23 7.85 -30.40
N PRO A 11 -6.92 8.16 -29.30
CA PRO A 11 -7.04 9.54 -28.86
C PRO A 11 -5.71 10.06 -28.31
N ASN A 12 -5.49 11.36 -28.47
CA ASN A 12 -4.33 12.03 -27.91
C ASN A 12 -4.63 12.48 -26.47
N LEU A 13 -3.81 12.06 -25.53
CA LEU A 13 -3.88 12.46 -24.12
C LEU A 13 -2.91 13.61 -23.87
N GLU A 14 -3.45 14.78 -23.53
CA GLU A 14 -2.66 15.92 -23.11
C GLU A 14 -2.21 15.76 -21.67
N ILE A 15 -0.89 15.78 -21.49
CA ILE A 15 -0.25 15.66 -20.19
C ILE A 15 0.11 17.07 -19.68
N PRO A 16 -0.41 17.50 -18.52
CA PRO A 16 -0.07 18.78 -17.91
C PRO A 16 1.44 18.97 -17.77
N ALA A 17 1.91 20.22 -17.88
CA ALA A 17 3.34 20.52 -17.88
C ALA A 17 4.09 19.96 -16.65
N LYS A 18 3.45 19.93 -15.48
CA LYS A 18 3.97 19.34 -14.25
C LYS A 18 4.26 17.83 -14.32
N TYR A 19 3.80 17.14 -15.35
CA TYR A 19 3.99 15.69 -15.56
C TYR A 19 4.74 15.37 -16.87
N GLY A 20 5.47 16.35 -17.43
CA GLY A 20 6.34 16.15 -18.60
C GLY A 20 5.85 16.76 -19.92
N ALA A 21 4.69 17.45 -19.92
CA ALA A 21 4.16 18.30 -21.00
C ALA A 21 3.96 17.66 -22.40
N SER A 22 4.36 16.41 -22.59
CA SER A 22 4.39 15.77 -23.90
C SER A 22 3.11 14.96 -24.10
N PRO A 23 2.28 15.30 -25.10
CA PRO A 23 1.06 14.55 -25.36
C PRO A 23 1.38 13.11 -25.78
N VAL A 24 0.49 12.17 -25.41
CA VAL A 24 0.67 10.74 -25.66
C VAL A 24 -0.49 10.22 -26.50
N ASN A 25 -0.18 9.48 -27.56
CA ASN A 25 -1.20 8.75 -28.29
C ASN A 25 -1.57 7.47 -27.52
N LEU A 26 -2.82 7.39 -27.10
CA LEU A 26 -3.34 6.21 -26.42
C LEU A 26 -3.72 5.17 -27.47
N ILE A 27 -3.43 3.91 -27.21
CA ILE A 27 -3.88 2.80 -28.05
C ILE A 27 -5.04 2.14 -27.32
N THR A 28 -6.24 2.17 -27.88
CA THR A 28 -7.39 1.51 -27.27
C THR A 28 -7.29 0.00 -27.47
N LEU A 29 -7.33 -0.75 -26.37
CA LEU A 29 -7.38 -2.22 -26.36
C LEU A 29 -8.81 -2.72 -26.49
N GLU A 30 -9.70 -2.17 -25.68
CA GLU A 30 -11.07 -2.65 -25.55
C GLU A 30 -12.04 -1.49 -25.34
N ILE A 31 -13.24 -1.63 -25.90
CA ILE A 31 -14.38 -0.74 -25.65
C ILE A 31 -15.51 -1.62 -25.14
N PHE A 32 -15.99 -1.34 -23.94
CA PHE A 32 -17.08 -2.09 -23.34
C PHE A 32 -18.43 -1.46 -23.74
N PRO A 33 -19.36 -2.24 -24.30
CA PRO A 33 -20.73 -1.78 -24.46
C PRO A 33 -21.39 -1.68 -23.07
N LEU A 34 -21.90 -0.50 -22.73
CA LEU A 34 -22.74 -0.36 -21.54
C LEU A 34 -24.06 -1.12 -21.77
N LYS A 35 -24.42 -1.98 -20.81
CA LYS A 35 -25.77 -2.60 -20.70
C LYS A 35 -26.86 -1.52 -20.85
N PRO A 36 -28.06 -1.88 -21.34
CA PRO A 36 -28.89 -1.02 -22.20
C PRO A 36 -29.23 0.29 -21.51
N SER A 37 -28.41 1.30 -21.77
CA SER A 37 -28.58 2.68 -21.33
C SER A 37 -28.43 3.54 -22.58
N PRO A 38 -29.29 4.55 -22.80
CA PRO A 38 -29.28 5.37 -24.02
C PRO A 38 -28.07 6.31 -24.12
N ILE A 39 -27.05 6.15 -23.27
CA ILE A 39 -25.87 7.00 -23.24
C ILE A 39 -24.92 6.57 -24.36
N SER A 40 -25.10 7.18 -25.53
CA SER A 40 -24.09 7.17 -26.59
C SER A 40 -22.95 8.11 -26.20
N PHE A 41 -21.78 7.56 -25.86
CA PHE A 41 -20.56 8.34 -25.64
C PHE A 41 -20.03 8.87 -26.97
N LYS A 42 -19.64 10.13 -26.99
CA LYS A 42 -18.88 10.71 -28.09
C LYS A 42 -17.40 10.40 -27.86
N LEU A 43 -16.83 9.53 -28.71
CA LEU A 43 -15.39 9.29 -28.71
C LEU A 43 -14.70 10.52 -29.30
N GLU A 44 -13.89 11.20 -28.48
CA GLU A 44 -13.15 12.38 -28.91
C GLU A 44 -11.74 11.99 -29.35
N SER A 45 -11.14 12.78 -30.24
CA SER A 45 -9.75 12.56 -30.68
C SER A 45 -8.72 13.10 -29.69
N ARG A 46 -9.16 13.82 -28.65
CA ARG A 46 -8.30 14.49 -27.68
C ARG A 46 -8.94 14.41 -26.29
N TYR A 47 -8.13 14.09 -25.28
CA TYR A 47 -8.49 14.17 -23.87
C TYR A 47 -7.42 14.96 -23.14
N SER A 48 -7.80 15.67 -22.09
CA SER A 48 -6.88 16.36 -21.21
C SER A 48 -6.96 15.80 -19.80
N ILE A 49 -5.81 15.67 -19.14
CA ILE A 49 -5.78 15.29 -17.72
C ILE A 49 -6.13 16.54 -16.90
N GLU A 50 -7.38 16.61 -16.45
CA GLU A 50 -7.82 17.67 -15.53
C GLU A 50 -7.18 17.50 -14.15
N LYS A 51 -7.13 16.27 -13.64
CA LYS A 51 -6.54 15.93 -12.34
C LYS A 51 -6.03 14.50 -12.31
N VAL A 52 -4.87 14.30 -11.68
CA VAL A 52 -4.38 12.97 -11.31
C VAL A 52 -4.99 12.62 -9.96
N LEU A 53 -5.77 11.55 -9.93
CA LEU A 53 -6.45 11.07 -8.73
C LEU A 53 -5.69 9.88 -8.12
N PRO A 54 -5.72 9.70 -6.79
CA PRO A 54 -5.06 8.59 -6.13
C PRO A 54 -5.64 7.25 -6.60
N ARG A 55 -4.82 6.19 -6.53
CA ARG A 55 -5.14 4.83 -6.99
C ARG A 55 -6.44 4.26 -6.40
N SER A 56 -6.79 4.66 -5.18
CA SER A 56 -8.04 4.29 -4.48
C SER A 56 -9.31 4.76 -5.20
N PHE A 57 -9.21 5.76 -6.08
CA PHE A 57 -10.35 6.27 -6.85
C PHE A 57 -10.94 5.21 -7.79
N PHE A 58 -10.13 4.35 -8.40
CA PHE A 58 -10.62 3.26 -9.24
C PHE A 58 -11.31 2.15 -8.44
N GLY A 59 -10.86 1.89 -7.21
CA GLY A 59 -11.54 1.01 -6.28
C GLY A 59 -12.92 1.54 -5.90
N ILE A 60 -13.03 2.85 -5.67
CA ILE A 60 -14.31 3.54 -5.43
C ILE A 60 -15.22 3.42 -6.67
N LEU A 61 -14.72 3.65 -7.89
CA LEU A 61 -15.51 3.48 -9.12
C LEU A 61 -16.05 2.06 -9.27
N TYR A 62 -15.21 1.05 -9.02
CA TYR A 62 -15.60 -0.36 -9.07
C TYR A 62 -16.66 -0.70 -8.01
N GLN A 63 -16.45 -0.28 -6.75
CA GLN A 63 -17.41 -0.47 -5.65
C GLN A 63 -18.75 0.21 -5.93
N LEU A 64 -18.73 1.38 -6.59
CA LEU A 64 -19.92 2.12 -7.02
C LEU A 64 -20.56 1.58 -8.30
N LYS A 65 -20.06 0.45 -8.84
CA LYS A 65 -20.50 -0.13 -10.12
C LYS A 65 -20.45 0.86 -11.27
N VAL A 66 -19.58 1.87 -11.18
CA VAL A 66 -19.29 2.78 -12.29
C VAL A 66 -18.40 2.01 -13.25
N GLY A 67 -19.03 1.44 -14.28
CA GLY A 67 -18.31 0.76 -15.35
C GLY A 67 -17.41 1.75 -16.09
N HIS A 68 -16.18 1.34 -16.35
CA HIS A 68 -15.33 2.03 -17.31
C HIS A 68 -15.73 1.57 -18.72
N THR A 69 -15.63 2.48 -19.69
CA THR A 69 -16.15 2.24 -21.05
C THR A 69 -15.05 1.82 -22.03
N PHE A 70 -13.79 2.00 -21.68
CA PHE A 70 -12.63 1.69 -22.53
C PHE A 70 -11.37 1.37 -21.71
N VAL A 71 -10.47 0.59 -22.32
CA VAL A 71 -9.14 0.24 -21.79
C VAL A 71 -8.08 0.68 -22.79
N PHE A 72 -7.03 1.33 -22.31
CA PHE A 72 -5.88 1.72 -23.14
C PHE A 72 -4.67 0.81 -22.87
N ASN A 73 -3.90 0.50 -23.91
CA ASN A 73 -2.59 -0.14 -23.81
C ASN A 73 -1.54 0.90 -23.40
N LEU A 74 -1.37 1.06 -22.09
CA LEU A 74 -0.34 1.94 -21.55
C LEU A 74 1.05 1.27 -21.53
N ALA A 75 1.11 -0.06 -21.65
CA ALA A 75 2.34 -0.84 -21.62
C ALA A 75 3.07 -0.91 -22.98
N ASN A 76 2.68 -0.07 -23.95
CA ASN A 76 3.37 -0.03 -25.24
C ASN A 76 4.77 0.59 -25.09
N PRO A 77 5.86 -0.12 -25.43
CA PRO A 77 7.22 0.43 -25.41
C PRO A 77 7.41 1.67 -26.29
N ASP A 78 6.54 1.91 -27.28
CA ASP A 78 6.57 3.09 -28.15
C ASP A 78 6.00 4.37 -27.49
N ILE A 79 5.61 4.31 -26.21
CA ILE A 79 5.19 5.48 -25.41
C ILE A 79 6.31 5.85 -24.42
N PRO A 80 7.35 6.60 -24.84
CA PRO A 80 8.44 7.02 -23.98
C PRO A 80 8.01 8.25 -23.16
N ASN A 81 7.09 8.05 -22.21
CA ASN A 81 6.63 9.13 -21.33
C ASN A 81 6.74 8.67 -19.87
N THR A 82 7.54 9.38 -19.07
CA THR A 82 7.82 9.06 -17.67
C THR A 82 6.55 8.93 -16.84
N PHE A 83 5.56 9.80 -17.05
CA PHE A 83 4.27 9.72 -16.35
C PHE A 83 3.50 8.43 -16.70
N ILE A 84 3.56 7.96 -17.96
CA ILE A 84 2.93 6.70 -18.37
C ILE A 84 3.72 5.49 -17.86
N GLN A 85 5.04 5.58 -17.80
CA GLN A 85 5.90 4.54 -17.23
C GLN A 85 5.71 4.42 -15.71
N GLU A 86 5.49 5.52 -15.01
CA GLU A 86 5.13 5.53 -13.59
C GLU A 86 3.74 4.93 -13.35
N LEU A 87 2.76 5.21 -14.22
CA LEU A 87 1.42 4.60 -14.16
C LEU A 87 1.43 3.08 -14.40
N THR A 88 2.32 2.59 -15.26
CA THR A 88 2.39 1.17 -15.66
C THR A 88 3.35 0.34 -14.83
N GLY A 89 4.46 0.94 -14.41
CA GLY A 89 5.54 0.31 -13.68
C GLY A 89 5.33 0.31 -12.18
N MET A 90 4.12 -0.02 -11.69
CA MET A 90 3.77 -0.20 -10.27
C MET A 90 4.71 -1.21 -9.57
N ARG A 91 5.96 -0.83 -9.29
CA ARG A 91 7.05 -1.79 -9.13
C ARG A 91 7.31 -2.20 -7.70
N GLN A 92 6.86 -1.46 -6.70
CA GLN A 92 6.97 -1.86 -5.29
C GLN A 92 5.96 -1.08 -4.45
N SER A 93 5.31 -1.71 -3.46
CA SER A 93 4.58 -1.02 -2.39
C SER A 93 4.66 -1.80 -1.08
N THR A 94 4.95 -1.10 0.00
CA THR A 94 4.95 -1.56 1.39
C THR A 94 4.08 -0.64 2.23
N PHE A 95 3.47 -1.24 3.22
CA PHE A 95 2.45 -0.59 4.01
C PHE A 95 2.88 -0.54 5.47
N VAL A 96 2.82 0.65 6.04
CA VAL A 96 3.08 0.84 7.46
C VAL A 96 1.87 1.47 8.11
N LYS A 97 1.29 0.77 9.09
CA LYS A 97 0.21 1.33 9.89
C LYS A 97 0.74 2.47 10.77
N ILE A 98 0.02 3.59 10.77
CA ILE A 98 0.30 4.74 11.63
C ILE A 98 0.23 4.37 13.12
N ASP A 99 -0.76 3.59 13.57
CA ASP A 99 -0.92 3.24 14.99
C ASP A 99 0.22 2.33 15.53
N THR A 100 0.99 1.71 14.64
CA THR A 100 2.19 0.94 15.02
C THR A 100 3.41 1.85 15.15
N LEU A 101 3.40 3.00 14.47
CA LEU A 101 4.47 3.99 14.49
C LEU A 101 4.26 5.13 15.48
N VAL A 102 3.01 5.41 15.84
CA VAL A 102 2.65 6.42 16.83
C VAL A 102 1.55 5.91 17.75
N ARG A 103 1.52 6.42 18.99
CA ARG A 103 0.34 6.32 19.86
C ARG A 103 -0.09 7.68 20.35
N VAL A 104 -1.41 7.87 20.45
CA VAL A 104 -1.99 9.08 21.00
C VAL A 104 -1.74 9.11 22.52
N VAL A 105 -1.40 10.29 23.02
CA VAL A 105 -1.34 10.54 24.46
C VAL A 105 -2.75 10.68 25.00
N GLY A 106 -3.05 10.01 26.10
CA GLY A 106 -4.32 10.15 26.79
C GLY A 106 -4.51 9.11 27.89
N ASN A 107 -5.46 9.39 28.77
CA ASN A 107 -5.78 8.52 29.91
C ASN A 107 -7.04 7.66 29.68
N ALA A 108 -7.59 7.68 28.46
CA ALA A 108 -8.74 6.88 28.09
C ALA A 108 -8.37 5.38 28.02
N PRO A 109 -9.31 4.47 28.31
CA PRO A 109 -9.07 3.04 28.14
C PRO A 109 -8.79 2.72 26.67
N GLY A 110 -7.74 1.94 26.42
CA GLY A 110 -7.36 1.50 25.08
C GLY A 110 -5.89 1.74 24.78
N ARG A 111 -5.60 2.05 23.51
CA ARG A 111 -4.23 2.15 22.98
C ARG A 111 -3.69 3.58 23.08
N TYR A 112 -3.50 4.04 24.31
CA TYR A 112 -2.94 5.36 24.59
C TYR A 112 -1.61 5.26 25.34
N VAL A 113 -0.83 6.33 25.30
CA VAL A 113 0.27 6.55 26.26
C VAL A 113 -0.25 7.45 27.38
N PRO A 114 -0.21 7.00 28.65
CA PRO A 114 -0.64 7.83 29.77
C PRO A 114 0.13 9.14 29.87
N GLU A 115 -0.54 10.21 30.32
CA GLU A 115 0.07 11.54 30.35
C GLU A 115 1.27 11.62 31.30
N GLN A 116 1.22 10.90 32.41
CA GLN A 116 2.30 10.82 33.41
C GLN A 116 3.59 10.20 32.85
N ASP A 117 3.51 9.39 31.79
CA ASP A 117 4.65 8.67 31.24
C ASP A 117 5.41 9.49 30.18
N ILE A 118 4.84 10.62 29.75
CA ILE A 118 5.40 11.49 28.69
C ILE A 118 6.78 12.02 29.08
N GLU A 119 6.97 12.38 30.35
CA GLU A 119 8.22 12.99 30.84
C GLU A 119 9.44 12.10 30.57
N HIS A 120 9.25 10.78 30.55
CA HIS A 120 10.30 9.81 30.27
C HIS A 120 10.71 9.77 28.79
N VAL A 121 9.88 10.30 27.88
CA VAL A 121 10.03 10.13 26.42
C VAL A 121 9.76 11.42 25.64
N MET A 122 9.95 12.58 26.27
CA MET A 122 9.75 13.91 25.68
C MET A 122 10.32 14.08 24.27
N HIS A 123 11.50 13.52 24.00
CA HIS A 123 12.16 13.58 22.69
C HIS A 123 11.36 12.90 21.56
N ARG A 124 10.48 11.93 21.88
CA ARG A 124 9.60 11.22 20.94
C ARG A 124 8.21 11.84 20.82
N VAL A 125 7.90 12.85 21.61
CA VAL A 125 6.56 13.44 21.65
C VAL A 125 6.43 14.50 20.56
N ARG A 126 5.29 14.51 19.85
CA ARG A 126 4.94 15.54 18.86
C ARG A 126 3.52 16.01 19.08
N GLU A 127 3.28 17.28 18.80
CA GLU A 127 1.96 17.88 18.85
C GLU A 127 1.35 17.90 17.44
N LEU A 128 0.10 17.44 17.35
CA LEU A 128 -0.72 17.53 16.15
C LEU A 128 -1.30 18.95 16.02
N LYS A 129 -1.74 19.33 14.82
CA LYS A 129 -2.28 20.68 14.57
C LYS A 129 -3.52 21.02 15.38
N ASP A 130 -4.23 20.02 15.88
CA ASP A 130 -5.41 20.18 16.73
C ASP A 130 -5.11 20.13 18.24
N GLY A 131 -3.83 20.20 18.62
CA GLY A 131 -3.37 20.24 20.02
C GLY A 131 -3.24 18.86 20.69
N ARG A 132 -3.68 17.78 20.04
CA ARG A 132 -3.43 16.42 20.56
C ARG A 132 -1.94 16.11 20.52
N LYS A 133 -1.45 15.32 21.47
CA LYS A 133 -0.07 14.84 21.50
C LYS A 133 0.01 13.38 21.07
N VAL A 134 1.06 13.03 20.35
CA VAL A 134 1.41 11.66 19.98
C VAL A 134 2.83 11.34 20.44
N VAL A 135 3.05 10.10 20.87
CA VAL A 135 4.37 9.52 21.09
C VAL A 135 4.74 8.72 19.87
N LEU A 136 5.91 9.01 19.30
CA LEU A 136 6.48 8.26 18.18
C LEU A 136 7.21 7.02 18.68
N ALA A 137 7.17 5.94 17.89
CA ALA A 137 8.05 4.80 18.08
C ALA A 137 9.51 5.26 18.05
N ASP A 138 10.37 4.58 18.82
CA ASP A 138 11.78 4.93 18.85
C ASP A 138 12.42 4.78 17.46
N ARG A 139 13.26 5.77 17.10
CA ARG A 139 13.95 5.85 15.80
C ARG A 139 13.05 5.74 14.57
N VAL A 140 11.76 6.11 14.67
CA VAL A 140 10.80 5.96 13.55
C VAL A 140 11.22 6.68 12.26
N HIS A 141 11.76 7.89 12.34
CA HIS A 141 12.17 8.64 11.15
C HIS A 141 13.37 8.00 10.46
N GLU A 142 14.32 7.48 11.24
CA GLU A 142 15.46 6.74 10.71
C GLU A 142 15.01 5.45 10.03
N PHE A 143 14.09 4.72 10.66
CA PHE A 143 13.50 3.50 10.09
C PHE A 143 12.77 3.80 8.78
N LEU A 144 11.93 4.83 8.75
CA LEU A 144 11.17 5.21 7.57
C LEU A 144 12.08 5.69 6.44
N ASN A 145 13.11 6.48 6.73
CA ASN A 145 14.12 6.90 5.76
C ASN A 145 14.91 5.72 5.19
N TRP A 146 15.27 4.74 6.03
CA TRP A 146 15.90 3.51 5.57
C TRP A 146 14.95 2.72 4.66
N ALA A 147 13.72 2.47 5.13
CA ALA A 147 12.73 1.66 4.43
C ALA A 147 12.33 2.27 3.08
N SER A 148 12.27 3.61 2.97
CA SER A 148 11.92 4.29 1.72
C SER A 148 12.94 4.08 0.59
N ASN A 149 14.15 3.60 0.90
CA ASN A 149 15.14 3.23 -0.14
C ASN A 149 14.86 1.86 -0.76
N LEU A 150 14.04 1.03 -0.10
CA LEU A 150 13.77 -0.36 -0.48
C LEU A 150 12.30 -0.59 -0.84
N TYR A 151 11.42 0.30 -0.40
CA TYR A 151 9.98 0.15 -0.55
C TYR A 151 9.29 1.51 -0.75
N GLU A 152 8.23 1.54 -1.56
CA GLU A 152 7.25 2.62 -1.50
C GLU A 152 6.43 2.47 -0.22
N ILE A 153 6.21 3.54 0.55
CA ILE A 153 5.55 3.47 1.86
C ILE A 153 4.16 4.09 1.77
N SER A 154 3.12 3.33 2.15
CA SER A 154 1.76 3.85 2.37
C SER A 154 1.36 3.79 3.84
N LEU A 155 0.48 4.71 4.25
CA LEU A 155 -0.01 4.85 5.62
C LEU A 155 -1.50 4.57 5.73
N CYS A 156 -1.90 3.87 6.79
CA CYS A 156 -3.32 3.69 7.10
C CYS A 156 -3.60 3.53 8.57
N SER A 157 -4.72 4.13 8.98
CA SER A 157 -5.21 4.11 10.36
C SER A 157 -6.73 3.92 10.38
N LEU A 158 -7.23 3.58 11.56
CA LEU A 158 -8.66 3.66 11.90
C LEU A 158 -9.04 5.05 12.43
N GLY A 159 -8.10 5.97 12.56
CA GLY A 159 -8.40 7.38 12.79
C GLY A 159 -9.17 8.01 11.62
N ASP A 160 -9.84 9.13 11.87
CA ASP A 160 -10.41 9.93 10.79
C ASP A 160 -9.34 10.47 9.84
N GLN A 161 -9.74 10.93 8.65
CA GLN A 161 -8.79 11.38 7.63
C GLN A 161 -7.96 12.58 8.10
N SER A 162 -8.55 13.49 8.89
CA SER A 162 -7.82 14.64 9.44
C SER A 162 -6.67 14.21 10.34
N TYR A 163 -6.92 13.25 11.23
CA TYR A 163 -5.89 12.65 12.08
C TYR A 163 -4.80 11.97 11.24
N VAL A 164 -5.19 11.18 10.24
CA VAL A 164 -4.26 10.51 9.33
C VAL A 164 -3.35 11.53 8.64
N ASP A 165 -3.91 12.62 8.12
CA ASP A 165 -3.16 13.66 7.41
C ASP A 165 -2.18 14.39 8.35
N MET A 166 -2.59 14.69 9.59
CA MET A 166 -1.72 15.33 10.57
C MET A 166 -0.56 14.43 10.99
N VAL A 167 -0.82 13.14 11.21
CA VAL A 167 0.26 12.21 11.56
C VAL A 167 1.19 11.97 10.37
N ALA A 168 0.65 11.88 9.16
CA ALA A 168 1.45 11.77 7.93
C ALA A 168 2.41 12.95 7.79
N GLN A 169 1.97 14.18 8.12
CA GLN A 169 2.83 15.37 8.12
C GLN A 169 3.96 15.28 9.15
N ILE A 170 3.70 14.71 10.33
CA ILE A 170 4.73 14.51 11.35
C ILE A 170 5.76 13.49 10.88
N LEU A 171 5.31 12.37 10.31
CA LEU A 171 6.17 11.25 9.91
C LEU A 171 6.97 11.52 8.62
N ASN A 172 6.40 12.28 7.69
CA ASN A 172 6.96 12.57 6.37
C ASN A 172 7.58 13.97 6.30
N GLN A 173 8.47 14.28 7.24
CA GLN A 173 9.20 15.56 7.22
C GLN A 173 9.97 15.65 5.89
N GLU A 174 9.84 16.77 5.19
CA GLU A 174 10.40 17.04 3.85
C GLU A 174 9.69 16.38 2.64
N ASN A 175 8.55 15.70 2.83
CA ASN A 175 7.81 15.01 1.75
C ASN A 175 8.63 13.95 0.99
N GLN A 176 9.71 13.45 1.59
CA GLN A 176 10.66 12.57 0.92
C GLN A 176 10.49 11.09 1.24
N ILE A 177 9.63 10.71 2.17
CA ILE A 177 9.53 9.32 2.67
C ILE A 177 8.31 8.62 2.08
N ILE A 178 7.16 9.30 2.09
CA ILE A 178 5.91 8.80 1.49
C ILE A 178 5.84 9.32 0.04
N ARG A 179 6.78 8.87 -0.80
CA ARG A 179 6.83 9.23 -2.23
C ARG A 179 5.88 8.31 -2.99
N GLY A 180 4.71 8.80 -3.38
CA GLY A 180 3.70 8.04 -4.15
C GLY A 180 2.68 7.26 -3.32
N GLY A 181 3.00 6.94 -2.06
CA GLY A 181 2.09 6.25 -1.15
C GLY A 181 0.89 7.07 -0.68
N VAL A 182 -0.15 6.37 -0.24
CA VAL A 182 -1.43 6.98 0.19
C VAL A 182 -1.48 7.07 1.73
N ALA A 183 -1.91 8.21 2.27
CA ALA A 183 -2.33 8.33 3.66
C ALA A 183 -3.85 8.15 3.73
N TYR A 184 -4.29 7.02 4.31
CA TYR A 184 -5.66 6.54 4.15
C TYR A 184 -6.37 6.23 5.48
N SER A 185 -7.57 6.77 5.66
CA SER A 185 -8.48 6.40 6.74
C SER A 185 -9.32 5.17 6.38
N ALA A 186 -8.96 4.01 6.95
CA ALA A 186 -9.76 2.78 6.83
C ALA A 186 -11.15 2.91 7.46
N ARG A 187 -11.26 3.70 8.54
CA ARG A 187 -12.54 3.98 9.18
C ARG A 187 -13.47 4.76 8.27
N GLY A 188 -12.96 5.77 7.56
CA GLY A 188 -13.76 6.58 6.64
C GLY A 188 -14.42 5.72 5.56
N GLU A 189 -13.64 4.88 4.89
CA GLU A 189 -14.19 3.97 3.87
C GLU A 189 -15.13 2.93 4.46
N TYR A 190 -14.75 2.30 5.58
CA TYR A 190 -15.60 1.31 6.23
C TYR A 190 -16.99 1.88 6.56
N LEU A 191 -17.04 3.09 7.13
CA LEU A 191 -18.29 3.78 7.42
C LEU A 191 -19.07 4.10 6.15
N TYR A 192 -18.40 4.62 5.11
CA TYR A 192 -19.02 4.93 3.82
C TYR A 192 -19.66 3.69 3.18
N LEU A 193 -18.94 2.58 3.13
CA LEU A 193 -19.43 1.33 2.54
C LEU A 193 -20.58 0.72 3.34
N THR A 194 -20.52 0.84 4.68
CA THR A 194 -21.57 0.31 5.57
C THR A 194 -22.85 1.14 5.48
N GLN A 195 -22.73 2.48 5.47
CA GLN A 195 -23.88 3.39 5.42
C GLN A 195 -24.60 3.35 4.07
N ASN A 196 -23.88 3.14 2.97
CA ASN A 196 -24.47 3.09 1.63
C ASN A 196 -25.00 1.70 1.23
N GLY A 197 -25.04 0.73 2.15
CA GLY A 197 -25.53 -0.63 1.86
C GLY A 197 -24.67 -1.41 0.87
N ASN A 198 -23.47 -0.91 0.56
CA ASN A 198 -22.54 -1.50 -0.41
C ASN A 198 -21.68 -2.63 0.20
N LEU A 199 -21.80 -2.87 1.50
CA LEU A 199 -21.24 -4.02 2.20
C LEU A 199 -22.34 -5.06 2.46
N PRO A 200 -22.35 -6.20 1.75
CA PRO A 200 -23.32 -7.27 1.99
C PRO A 200 -23.19 -7.88 3.40
N ASN A 201 -22.04 -7.69 4.06
CA ASN A 201 -21.72 -8.23 5.38
C ASN A 201 -21.11 -7.13 6.26
N ALA A 202 -21.87 -6.59 7.21
CA ALA A 202 -21.42 -5.67 8.26
C ALA A 202 -20.41 -6.29 9.27
N ARG A 203 -19.78 -7.42 8.90
CA ARG A 203 -18.77 -8.15 9.67
C ARG A 203 -17.37 -8.08 9.06
N ARG A 204 -17.20 -7.38 7.95
CA ARG A 204 -15.89 -7.22 7.32
C ARG A 204 -14.97 -6.41 8.25
N PRO A 205 -13.69 -6.79 8.40
CA PRO A 205 -12.71 -5.93 9.04
C PRO A 205 -12.61 -4.57 8.33
N PRO A 206 -12.28 -3.49 9.06
CA PRO A 206 -12.30 -2.13 8.52
C PRO A 206 -11.18 -1.84 7.52
N LYS A 207 -10.09 -2.60 7.52
CA LYS A 207 -8.97 -2.42 6.58
C LYS A 207 -9.09 -3.40 5.42
N ASP A 208 -8.57 -3.00 4.26
CA ASP A 208 -8.59 -3.82 3.05
C ASP A 208 -7.46 -3.43 2.11
N LEU A 209 -6.66 -4.40 1.68
CA LEU A 209 -5.65 -4.20 0.65
C LEU A 209 -6.23 -3.78 -0.69
N ASN A 210 -7.43 -4.25 -1.06
CA ASN A 210 -8.04 -3.87 -2.34
C ASN A 210 -8.44 -2.40 -2.40
N SER A 211 -8.79 -1.81 -1.25
CA SER A 211 -9.07 -0.38 -1.11
C SER A 211 -7.81 0.48 -1.28
N LEU A 212 -6.66 -0.06 -0.88
CA LEU A 212 -5.36 0.60 -0.99
C LEU A 212 -4.70 0.36 -2.36
N PHE A 213 -4.91 -0.83 -2.92
CA PHE A 213 -4.26 -1.32 -4.13
C PHE A 213 -5.28 -2.01 -5.03
N ALA A 214 -5.92 -1.24 -5.91
CA ALA A 214 -6.98 -1.74 -6.79
C ALA A 214 -6.57 -2.90 -7.73
N PHE A 215 -5.25 -3.10 -7.96
CA PHE A 215 -4.73 -4.20 -8.79
C PHE A 215 -4.18 -5.36 -7.96
N TYR A 216 -4.27 -5.31 -6.63
CA TYR A 216 -3.90 -6.43 -5.77
C TYR A 216 -4.74 -7.69 -6.05
N SER A 217 -6.02 -7.50 -6.41
CA SER A 217 -6.95 -8.58 -6.76
C SER A 217 -6.73 -9.21 -8.13
N ASN A 218 -5.94 -8.60 -9.02
CA ASN A 218 -5.70 -9.08 -10.39
C ASN A 218 -4.34 -9.77 -10.51
N ARG A 219 -4.14 -10.83 -9.70
CA ARG A 219 -2.97 -11.70 -9.78
C ARG A 219 -3.07 -12.63 -11.00
N SER A 220 -2.02 -12.68 -11.80
CA SER A 220 -1.76 -13.78 -12.75
C SER A 220 -0.61 -14.60 -12.18
N ASP A 221 -0.75 -15.93 -12.17
CA ASP A 221 0.28 -16.82 -11.64
C ASP A 221 1.55 -16.89 -12.51
N ASP A 222 1.48 -16.36 -13.74
CA ASP A 222 2.56 -16.43 -14.73
C ASP A 222 3.48 -15.19 -14.73
N VAL A 223 3.14 -14.16 -13.95
CA VAL A 223 3.85 -12.88 -13.93
C VAL A 223 4.34 -12.57 -12.52
N PRO A 224 5.59 -12.11 -12.35
CA PRO A 224 6.07 -11.63 -11.07
C PRO A 224 5.17 -10.54 -10.51
N PHE A 225 4.68 -10.77 -9.30
CA PHE A 225 3.84 -9.83 -8.58
C PHE A 225 4.48 -9.51 -7.23
N VAL A 226 4.64 -8.22 -6.94
CA VAL A 226 5.14 -7.77 -5.64
C VAL A 226 3.95 -7.67 -4.69
N GLU A 227 3.82 -8.65 -3.80
CA GLU A 227 2.75 -8.66 -2.80
C GLU A 227 3.04 -7.59 -1.73
N PRO A 228 2.03 -6.80 -1.33
CA PRO A 228 2.21 -5.78 -0.30
C PRO A 228 2.53 -6.45 1.04
N LEU A 229 3.49 -5.89 1.76
CA LEU A 229 3.79 -6.26 3.15
C LEU A 229 3.13 -5.25 4.10
N ILE A 230 2.48 -5.75 5.15
CA ILE A 230 1.73 -4.96 6.11
C ILE A 230 2.46 -4.99 7.46
N LEU A 231 2.85 -3.83 7.96
CA LEU A 231 3.25 -3.68 9.36
C LEU A 231 2.04 -3.27 10.20
N ASP A 232 1.51 -4.18 11.02
CA ASP A 232 0.33 -3.93 11.87
C ASP A 232 0.47 -4.65 13.21
N ASP A 233 -0.07 -4.09 14.28
CA ASP A 233 -0.11 -4.73 15.60
C ASP A 233 -1.37 -5.58 15.81
N ASN A 234 -2.32 -5.54 14.88
CA ASN A 234 -3.59 -6.25 14.95
C ASN A 234 -4.05 -6.82 13.61
N ALA A 235 -3.72 -8.09 13.38
CA ALA A 235 -4.13 -8.82 12.18
C ALA A 235 -5.66 -8.94 12.02
N THR A 236 -6.44 -8.91 13.11
CA THR A 236 -7.91 -9.08 13.02
C THR A 236 -8.61 -7.87 12.39
N MET A 237 -7.89 -6.76 12.19
CA MET A 237 -8.40 -5.59 11.46
C MET A 237 -8.37 -5.76 9.95
N TRP A 238 -7.86 -6.90 9.46
CA TRP A 238 -7.74 -7.26 8.05
C TRP A 238 -8.51 -8.54 7.73
N PRO A 239 -9.05 -8.67 6.49
CA PRO A 239 -9.64 -9.90 5.97
C PRO A 239 -8.70 -11.09 6.14
N MET A 240 -9.25 -12.28 6.46
CA MET A 240 -8.44 -13.46 6.78
C MET A 240 -7.48 -13.84 5.65
N ASP A 241 -7.91 -13.69 4.40
CA ASP A 241 -7.13 -13.94 3.18
C ASP A 241 -5.98 -12.93 2.96
N GLN A 242 -5.93 -11.83 3.73
CA GLN A 242 -4.88 -10.83 3.69
C GLN A 242 -3.95 -10.88 4.91
N GLN A 243 -4.21 -11.76 5.88
CA GLN A 243 -3.44 -11.81 7.12
C GLN A 243 -2.03 -12.37 6.92
N ASP A 244 -1.81 -13.18 5.88
CA ASP A 244 -0.48 -13.67 5.50
C ASP A 244 0.49 -12.53 5.12
N ASN A 245 -0.04 -11.38 4.69
CA ASN A 245 0.72 -10.19 4.38
C ASN A 245 1.22 -9.43 5.61
N ILE A 246 0.82 -9.85 6.82
CA ILE A 246 1.04 -9.08 8.04
C ILE A 246 2.29 -9.54 8.79
N ILE A 247 3.23 -8.61 8.94
CA ILE A 247 4.30 -8.67 9.93
C ILE A 247 3.73 -8.06 11.21
N VAL A 248 3.37 -8.93 12.16
CA VAL A 248 2.71 -8.51 13.40
C VAL A 248 3.73 -7.85 14.33
N ILE A 249 3.62 -6.53 14.50
CA ILE A 249 4.52 -5.76 15.37
C ILE A 249 3.85 -5.54 16.72
N ARG A 250 4.40 -6.15 17.76
CA ARG A 250 3.90 -6.00 19.13
C ARG A 250 4.74 -5.00 19.93
N GLU A 251 4.12 -4.47 20.96
CA GLU A 251 4.76 -3.64 21.97
C GLU A 251 5.88 -4.41 22.68
N MET A 252 6.98 -3.71 22.95
CA MET A 252 8.12 -4.28 23.69
C MET A 252 7.74 -4.45 25.16
N VAL A 253 7.85 -5.69 25.67
CA VAL A 253 7.46 -6.04 27.04
C VAL A 253 8.27 -5.27 28.09
N ASP A 254 9.57 -5.06 27.85
CA ASP A 254 10.48 -4.43 28.80
C ASP A 254 10.52 -2.89 28.69
N SER A 255 9.70 -2.30 27.81
CA SER A 255 9.69 -0.86 27.61
C SER A 255 8.80 -0.16 28.63
N LYS A 256 9.36 0.75 29.44
CA LYS A 256 8.61 1.53 30.45
C LYS A 256 7.47 2.36 29.86
N VAL A 257 7.69 2.87 28.65
CA VAL A 257 6.68 3.62 27.87
C VAL A 257 6.53 2.92 26.53
N TRP A 258 5.33 2.96 25.96
CA TRP A 258 5.04 2.31 24.68
C TRP A 258 6.17 2.48 23.65
N ASN A 259 6.60 1.34 23.11
CA ASN A 259 7.59 1.28 22.04
C ASN A 259 7.45 -0.03 21.25
N VAL A 260 8.01 -0.04 20.04
CA VAL A 260 8.08 -1.21 19.17
C VAL A 260 9.50 -1.37 18.63
N ALA A 261 9.91 -2.61 18.34
CA ALA A 261 11.27 -2.92 17.93
C ALA A 261 11.50 -2.71 16.42
N LEU A 262 11.40 -1.46 15.94
CA LEU A 262 11.69 -1.13 14.53
C LEU A 262 13.11 -1.54 14.13
N PHE A 263 14.06 -1.29 15.03
CA PHE A 263 15.42 -1.80 14.96
C PHE A 263 15.74 -2.74 16.14
N PRO A 264 16.61 -3.74 15.93
CA PRO A 264 17.01 -4.26 14.62
C PRO A 264 15.93 -5.16 14.01
N VAL A 265 14.90 -5.53 14.78
CA VAL A 265 14.02 -6.66 14.46
C VAL A 265 13.25 -6.45 13.17
N VAL A 266 12.35 -5.46 13.10
CA VAL A 266 11.50 -5.25 11.91
C VAL A 266 12.35 -4.93 10.68
N GLN A 267 13.41 -4.14 10.86
CA GLN A 267 14.38 -3.82 9.82
C GLN A 267 15.04 -5.08 9.22
N GLN A 268 15.48 -6.03 10.04
CA GLN A 268 16.10 -7.27 9.57
C GLN A 268 15.13 -8.16 8.79
N VAL A 269 13.87 -8.28 9.25
CA VAL A 269 12.83 -9.04 8.52
C VAL A 269 12.64 -8.46 7.13
N LEU A 270 12.43 -7.16 7.04
CA LEU A 270 12.21 -6.47 5.77
C LEU A 270 13.44 -6.58 4.85
N ALA A 271 14.65 -6.30 5.37
CA ALA A 271 15.88 -6.44 4.61
C ALA A 271 16.03 -7.85 4.01
N PHE A 272 15.78 -8.90 4.81
CA PHE A 272 15.83 -10.27 4.35
C PHE A 272 14.82 -10.54 3.22
N ILE A 273 13.56 -10.09 3.38
CA ILE A 273 12.53 -10.30 2.35
C ILE A 273 12.92 -9.60 1.06
N HIS A 274 13.32 -8.32 1.13
CA HIS A 274 13.69 -7.54 -0.04
C HIS A 274 14.86 -8.16 -0.79
N GLU A 275 15.98 -8.44 -0.09
CA GLU A 275 17.19 -8.98 -0.70
C GLU A 275 16.93 -10.33 -1.38
N ASN A 276 16.27 -11.26 -0.69
CA ASN A 276 16.02 -12.59 -1.23
C ASN A 276 14.98 -12.57 -2.36
N TYR A 277 13.96 -11.72 -2.25
CA TYR A 277 12.98 -11.54 -3.32
C TYR A 277 13.65 -11.10 -4.62
N PHE A 278 14.41 -10.01 -4.61
CA PHE A 278 15.03 -9.49 -5.83
C PHE A 278 16.10 -10.41 -6.38
N LYS A 279 16.90 -11.05 -5.50
CA LYS A 279 17.86 -12.07 -5.92
C LYS A 279 17.19 -13.23 -6.67
N GLN A 280 16.05 -13.72 -6.16
CA GLN A 280 15.32 -14.81 -6.81
C GLN A 280 14.57 -14.34 -8.06
N LEU A 281 14.12 -13.09 -8.08
CA LEU A 281 13.49 -12.50 -9.26
C LEU A 281 14.49 -12.39 -10.41
N ASP A 282 15.74 -12.00 -10.14
CA ASP A 282 16.81 -11.94 -11.14
C ASP A 282 17.12 -13.34 -11.71
N ILE A 283 17.20 -14.36 -10.84
CA ILE A 283 17.40 -15.76 -11.25
C ILE A 283 16.22 -16.23 -12.12
N TRP A 284 14.99 -15.95 -11.70
CA TRP A 284 13.78 -16.34 -12.43
C TRP A 284 13.70 -15.65 -13.81
N ASN A 285 14.04 -14.36 -13.89
CA ASN A 285 14.06 -13.60 -15.14
C ASN A 285 15.16 -14.10 -16.10
N ALA A 286 16.29 -14.58 -15.58
CA ALA A 286 17.40 -15.11 -16.38
C ALA A 286 17.17 -16.57 -16.84
N ALA A 287 16.22 -17.29 -16.24
CA ALA A 287 15.91 -18.67 -16.58
C ALA A 287 15.13 -18.78 -17.91
N ASP A 288 15.37 -19.87 -18.64
CA ASP A 288 14.62 -20.17 -19.86
C ASP A 288 13.12 -20.35 -19.53
N PRO A 289 12.19 -19.69 -20.27
CA PRO A 289 10.76 -19.80 -20.05
C PRO A 289 10.20 -21.23 -20.03
N SER A 290 10.86 -22.18 -20.69
CA SER A 290 10.45 -23.60 -20.74
C SER A 290 10.75 -24.39 -19.47
N ILE A 291 11.62 -23.87 -18.60
CA ILE A 291 12.04 -24.54 -17.34
C ILE A 291 11.85 -23.65 -16.11
N ARG A 292 11.57 -22.35 -16.29
CA ARG A 292 11.33 -21.45 -15.16
C ARG A 292 10.04 -21.88 -14.44
N GLY A 293 10.15 -22.07 -13.12
CA GLY A 293 9.00 -22.39 -12.28
C GLY A 293 8.11 -21.17 -12.02
N LEU A 294 7.32 -21.25 -10.95
CA LEU A 294 6.50 -20.11 -10.50
C LEU A 294 7.39 -18.90 -10.14
N PRO A 295 6.91 -17.66 -10.39
CA PRO A 295 7.64 -16.47 -10.01
C PRO A 295 7.81 -16.38 -8.49
N PRO A 296 8.92 -15.80 -8.01
CA PRO A 296 9.13 -15.58 -6.58
C PRO A 296 8.11 -14.56 -6.03
N THR A 297 7.79 -14.67 -4.74
CA THR A 297 6.89 -13.73 -4.05
C THR A 297 7.48 -13.27 -2.73
N SER A 298 7.17 -12.03 -2.31
CA SER A 298 7.65 -11.48 -1.04
C SER A 298 7.14 -12.28 0.17
N LEU A 299 5.92 -12.83 0.10
CA LEU A 299 5.36 -13.69 1.15
C LEU A 299 6.12 -15.01 1.31
N THR A 300 6.66 -15.55 0.22
CA THR A 300 7.47 -16.78 0.28
C THR A 300 8.69 -16.58 1.16
N PHE A 301 9.41 -15.46 0.98
CA PHE A 301 10.59 -15.13 1.79
C PHE A 301 10.24 -14.71 3.21
N TYR A 302 9.08 -14.08 3.42
CA TYR A 302 8.60 -13.82 4.78
C TYR A 302 8.35 -15.14 5.53
N LYS A 303 7.65 -16.09 4.92
CA LYS A 303 7.40 -17.42 5.50
C LYS A 303 8.70 -18.21 5.71
N GLU A 304 9.68 -18.07 4.83
CA GLU A 304 11.01 -18.64 5.01
C GLU A 304 11.75 -18.05 6.21
N TYR A 305 11.78 -16.73 6.34
CA TYR A 305 12.35 -16.05 7.51
C TYR A 305 11.73 -16.57 8.81
N MET A 306 10.39 -16.61 8.87
CA MET A 306 9.66 -17.10 10.03
C MET A 306 9.98 -18.56 10.37
N ARG A 307 10.09 -19.43 9.36
CA ARG A 307 10.49 -20.84 9.57
C ARG A 307 11.90 -20.94 10.13
N LYS A 308 12.84 -20.15 9.62
CA LYS A 308 14.23 -20.11 10.09
C LYS A 308 14.31 -19.65 11.55
N GLU A 309 13.65 -18.54 11.89
CA GLU A 309 13.62 -18.00 13.25
C GLU A 309 12.97 -18.98 14.24
N LEU A 310 11.83 -19.57 13.87
CA LEU A 310 11.16 -20.55 14.71
C LEU A 310 12.02 -21.80 14.92
N SER A 311 12.66 -22.29 13.86
CA SER A 311 13.55 -23.46 13.95
C SER A 311 14.75 -23.18 14.87
N GLY A 312 15.35 -21.99 14.76
CA GLY A 312 16.42 -21.55 15.65
C GLY A 312 15.99 -21.53 17.11
N LYS A 313 14.84 -20.91 17.42
CA LYS A 313 14.28 -20.86 18.78
C LYS A 313 13.96 -22.25 19.35
N ILE A 314 13.45 -23.17 18.53
CA ILE A 314 13.20 -24.56 18.95
C ILE A 314 14.53 -25.25 19.30
N ALA A 315 15.58 -25.04 18.49
CA ALA A 315 16.90 -25.60 18.75
C ALA A 315 17.52 -25.05 20.05
N GLU A 316 17.40 -23.75 20.34
CA GLU A 316 17.95 -23.12 21.55
C GLU A 316 17.34 -23.65 22.86
N ILE A 317 16.04 -23.97 22.86
CA ILE A 317 15.35 -24.59 24.00
C ILE A 317 15.89 -26.00 24.26
N SER A 318 16.38 -26.67 23.22
CA SER A 318 16.92 -28.02 23.30
C SER A 318 18.32 -28.05 23.93
N SER A 319 19.09 -26.96 23.82
CA SER A 319 20.44 -26.81 24.38
C SER A 319 20.47 -26.28 25.82
N SER A 320 19.37 -25.76 26.34
CA SER A 320 19.28 -25.17 27.68
C SER A 320 18.77 -26.13 28.77
N ARG A 321 18.68 -27.44 28.45
CA ARG A 321 18.25 -28.52 29.37
C ARG A 321 19.30 -29.62 29.59
N ILE A 322 20.59 -29.32 29.46
CA ILE A 322 21.68 -30.25 29.83
C ILE A 322 22.53 -29.65 30.94
#